data_AF-B1YAC3-F1
#
_entry.id   AF-B1YAC3-F1
#
_cell.length_a   1.000
_cell.length_b   1.000
_cell.length_c   1.000
_cell.angle_alpha   90.00
_cell.angle_beta   90.00
_cell.angle_gamma   90.00
#
_symmetry.space_group_name_H-M   'P 1'
#
loop_
_entity.id
_entity.type
_entity.pdbx_description
1 polymer ?
#
loop_
_entity_poly.entity_id
_entity_poly.type
_entity_poly.pdbx_seq_one_letter_code
_entity_poly.pdbx_strand_id
1 'polypeptide(L)' 'MIVKVVKIRDVAIIKLDAAPCADVFIFRAEGRELEICGSSYVLDGEIEEFRRGLLLLGGVPYFVECDMGRCVAARAHV' A
#
# COMPACT_ATOMS: atom_id res chain seq x y z
N MET A 1 -6.61 3.21 14.14
CA MET A 1 -6.85 3.19 12.68
C MET A 1 -6.53 1.79 12.21
N ILE A 2 -7.45 1.10 11.50
CA ILE A 2 -7.29 -0.32 11.15
C ILE A 2 -6.87 -0.41 9.68
N VAL A 3 -5.66 -0.93 9.43
CA VAL A 3 -5.21 -1.25 8.07
C VAL A 3 -5.64 -2.67 7.75
N LYS A 4 -6.40 -2.86 6.68
CA LYS A 4 -6.77 -4.19 6.19
C LYS A 4 -5.90 -4.54 5.00
N VAL A 5 -5.20 -5.68 5.11
CA VAL A 5 -4.43 -6.26 4.01
C VAL A 5 -5.08 -7.58 3.61
N VAL A 6 -5.47 -7.72 2.34
CA VAL A 6 -6.01 -8.97 1.78
C VAL A 6 -5.12 -9.40 0.63
N LYS A 7 -4.54 -10.60 0.71
CA LYS A 7 -3.68 -11.17 -0.34
C LYS A 7 -4.48 -12.11 -1.25
N ILE A 8 -4.32 -11.96 -2.56
CA ILE A 8 -4.86 -12.87 -3.58
C ILE A 8 -3.68 -13.26 -4.49
N ARG A 9 -3.10 -14.45 -4.31
CA ARG A 9 -1.85 -14.89 -4.97
C ARG A 9 -0.70 -13.89 -4.73
N ASP A 10 -0.14 -13.28 -5.78
CA ASP A 10 0.97 -12.32 -5.73
C ASP A 10 0.50 -10.86 -5.59
N VAL A 11 -0.78 -10.66 -5.29
CA VAL A 11 -1.43 -9.34 -5.20
C VAL A 11 -1.79 -9.02 -3.75
N ALA A 12 -1.43 -7.83 -3.26
CA ALA A 12 -1.89 -7.30 -1.98
C ALA A 12 -2.92 -6.18 -2.16
N ILE A 13 -4.03 -6.23 -1.43
CA ILE A 13 -4.99 -5.13 -1.32
C ILE A 13 -4.73 -4.43 0.02
N ILE A 14 -4.32 -3.17 -0.03
CA ILE A 14 -4.01 -2.35 1.15
C ILE A 14 -5.06 -1.27 1.27
N LYS A 15 -5.80 -1.22 2.38
CA LYS A 15 -6.77 -0.15 2.65
C LYS A 15 -6.30 0.73 3.80
N LEU A 16 -6.09 2.01 3.52
CA LEU A 16 -5.62 3.01 4.47
C LEU A 16 -6.54 4.23 4.47
N ASP A 17 -7.01 4.61 5.65
CA ASP A 17 -7.84 5.79 5.84
C ASP A 17 -6.97 7.05 6.04
N ALA A 18 -6.25 7.42 4.98
CA ALA A 18 -5.38 8.59 4.94
C ALA A 18 -5.56 9.33 3.61
N ALA A 19 -5.37 10.65 3.63
CA ALA A 19 -5.50 11.47 2.42
C ALA A 19 -4.37 11.16 1.42
N PRO A 20 -4.65 11.12 0.11
CA PRO A 20 -3.59 10.96 -0.88
C PRO A 20 -2.68 12.18 -0.95
N CYS A 21 -1.36 11.95 -1.04
CA CYS A 21 -0.38 13.03 -1.15
C CYS A 21 0.02 13.39 -2.59
N ALA A 22 -0.18 12.48 -3.55
CA ALA A 22 0.16 12.66 -4.96
C ALA A 22 -0.60 11.67 -5.86
N ASP A 23 -0.59 11.89 -7.18
CA ASP A 23 -1.11 10.92 -8.15
C ASP A 23 -0.13 9.76 -8.40
N VAL A 24 1.17 9.96 -8.17
CA VAL A 24 2.19 8.90 -8.20
C VAL A 24 3.14 9.10 -7.03
N PHE A 25 3.43 8.06 -6.26
CA PHE A 25 4.36 8.13 -5.14
C PHE A 25 5.04 6.79 -4.86
N ILE A 26 6.18 6.86 -4.16
CA ILE A 26 6.90 5.70 -3.65
C ILE A 26 6.51 5.49 -2.19
N PHE A 27 6.43 4.23 -1.77
CA PHE A 27 6.21 3.87 -0.38
C PHE A 27 7.01 2.60 -0.01
N ARG A 28 7.15 2.33 1.29
CA ARG A 28 7.82 1.12 1.80
C ARG A 28 6.81 0.24 2.53
N ALA A 29 6.89 -1.06 2.30
CA ALA A 29 6.07 -2.08 2.95
C ALA A 29 6.98 -3.24 3.35
N GLU A 30 7.30 -3.37 4.64
CA GLU A 30 8.26 -4.37 5.12
C GLU A 30 7.89 -4.83 6.53
N GLY A 31 7.84 -6.15 6.72
CA GLY A 31 7.46 -6.74 8.00
C GLY A 31 6.09 -6.21 8.44
N ARG A 32 6.05 -5.49 9.56
CA ARG A 32 4.81 -4.89 10.08
C ARG A 32 4.68 -3.39 9.81
N GLU A 33 5.57 -2.82 9.03
CA GLU A 33 5.64 -1.38 8.81
C GLU A 33 5.24 -1.01 7.37
N LEU A 34 4.48 0.07 7.28
CA LEU A 34 4.04 0.66 6.02
C LEU A 34 4.35 2.16 6.10
N GLU A 35 5.28 2.63 5.28
CA GLU A 35 5.64 4.04 5.20
C GLU A 35 5.09 4.64 3.91
N ILE A 36 4.02 5.43 4.00
CA ILE A 36 3.31 6.05 2.87
C ILE A 36 3.21 7.55 3.12
N CYS A 37 3.52 8.35 2.10
CA CYS A 37 3.35 9.81 2.14
C CYS A 37 4.03 10.50 3.36
N GLY A 38 5.19 9.99 3.79
CA GLY A 38 5.94 10.49 4.95
C GLY A 38 5.34 10.11 6.31
N SER A 39 4.30 9.27 6.34
CA SER A 39 3.71 8.72 7.55
C SER A 39 4.04 7.23 7.67
N SER A 40 4.40 6.77 8.87
CA SER A 40 4.63 5.36 9.17
C SER A 40 3.42 4.77 9.92
N TYR A 41 3.01 3.57 9.49
CA TYR A 41 1.90 2.81 10.03
C TYR A 41 2.38 1.42 10.46
N VAL A 42 2.02 1.02 11.67
CA VAL A 42 2.28 -0.32 12.19
C VAL A 42 1.03 -1.18 12.03
N LEU A 43 1.22 -2.36 11.44
CA LEU A 43 0.16 -3.31 11.11
C LEU A 43 0.01 -4.36 12.20
N ASP A 44 -1.19 -4.91 12.34
CA ASP A 44 -1.48 -5.96 13.32
C ASP A 44 -0.80 -7.30 12.97
N GLY A 45 -0.43 -7.50 11.70
CA GLY A 45 0.29 -8.68 11.21
C GLY A 45 1.38 -8.30 10.20
N GLU A 46 2.22 -9.27 9.86
CA GLU A 46 3.27 -9.08 8.86
C GLU A 46 2.69 -8.99 7.43
N ILE A 47 3.20 -8.03 6.67
CA ILE A 47 3.12 -7.99 5.21
C ILE A 47 4.11 -9.02 4.69
N GLU A 48 3.57 -10.08 4.09
CA GLU A 48 4.36 -10.94 3.22
C GLU A 48 4.73 -10.21 1.92
N GLU A 49 5.83 -10.63 1.30
CA GLU A 49 6.21 -10.09 -0.01
C GLU A 49 5.10 -10.27 -1.06
N PHE A 50 4.91 -9.21 -1.86
CA PHE A 50 4.01 -9.17 -2.99
C PHE A 50 4.62 -8.31 -4.09
N ARG A 51 4.30 -8.61 -5.36
CA ARG A 51 4.79 -7.83 -6.51
C ARG A 51 3.79 -6.79 -6.98
N ARG A 52 2.50 -7.07 -6.83
CA ARG A 52 1.43 -6.20 -7.33
C ARG A 52 0.45 -5.88 -6.21
N GLY A 53 -0.24 -4.76 -6.32
CA GLY A 53 -1.26 -4.44 -5.35
C GLY A 53 -2.29 -3.43 -5.79
N LEU A 54 -3.34 -3.35 -4.98
CA LEU A 54 -4.33 -2.28 -5.02
C LEU A 54 -4.26 -1.55 -3.68
N LEU A 55 -3.86 -0.29 -3.71
CA LEU A 55 -3.87 0.58 -2.54
C LEU A 55 -5.11 1.48 -2.61
N LEU A 56 -5.93 1.45 -1.56
CA LEU A 56 -7.07 2.33 -1.36
C LEU A 56 -6.68 3.36 -0.30
N LEU A 57 -6.31 4.57 -0.74
CA LEU A 57 -5.86 5.66 0.12
C LEU A 57 -6.98 6.70 0.24
N GLY A 58 -7.67 6.73 1.39
CA GLY A 58 -8.82 7.63 1.59
C GLY A 58 -9.95 7.34 0.60
N GLY A 59 -10.08 6.09 0.15
CA GLY A 59 -11.04 5.67 -0.88
C GLY A 59 -10.58 5.88 -2.32
N VAL A 60 -9.43 6.53 -2.55
CA VAL A 60 -8.86 6.70 -3.90
C VAL A 60 -8.04 5.47 -4.28
N PRO A 61 -8.29 4.84 -5.45
CA PRO A 61 -7.57 3.65 -5.88
C PRO A 61 -6.23 3.95 -6.54
N TYR A 62 -5.23 3.14 -6.21
CA TYR A 62 -3.89 3.15 -6.77
C TYR A 62 -3.46 1.74 -7.17
N PHE A 63 -2.91 1.59 -8.37
CA PHE A 63 -2.17 0.39 -8.74
C PHE A 63 -0.78 0.44 -8.14
N VAL A 64 -0.35 -0.68 -7.58
CA VAL A 64 0.93 -0.82 -6.90
C VAL A 64 1.79 -1.86 -7.60
N GLU A 65 3.05 -1.55 -7.81
CA GLU A 65 4.12 -2.50 -8.12
C GLU A 65 5.18 -2.41 -7.03
N CYS A 66 5.66 -3.55 -6.53
CA CYS A 66 6.63 -3.64 -5.45
C CYS A 66 7.77 -4.60 -5.80
N ASP A 67 8.96 -4.24 -5.35
CA ASP A 67 10.14 -5.08 -5.37
C ASP A 67 10.89 -4.95 -4.04
N MET A 68 11.11 -6.08 -3.35
CA MET A 68 11.78 -6.15 -2.04
C MET A 68 11.30 -5.08 -1.04
N GLY A 69 9.98 -4.95 -0.88
CA GLY A 69 9.35 -4.01 0.06
C GLY A 69 9.39 -2.54 -0.36
N ARG A 70 9.99 -2.20 -1.51
CA ARG A 70 9.93 -0.85 -2.09
C ARG A 70 8.87 -0.82 -3.18
N CYS A 71 7.90 0.07 -3.04
CA CYS A 71 6.69 0.07 -3.84
C CYS A 71 6.47 1.40 -4.55
N VAL A 72 5.92 1.34 -5.76
CA VAL A 72 5.42 2.50 -6.51
C VAL A 72 3.91 2.38 -6.59
N ALA A 73 3.20 3.43 -6.21
CA ALA A 73 1.76 3.57 -6.36
C ALA A 73 1.45 4.61 -7.44
N ALA A 74 0.59 4.25 -8.39
CA ALA A 74 0.07 5.16 -9.41
C ALA A 74 -1.45 5.18 -9.35
N ARG A 75 -2.05 6.37 -9.32
CA ARG A 75 -3.49 6.56 -9.21
C ARG A 75 -4.20 5.89 -10.39
N ALA A 76 -5.22 5.10 -10.10
CA ALA A 76 -6.07 4.57 -11.13
C ALA A 76 -7.00 5.69 -11.63
N HIS A 77 -6.82 6.09 -12.89
CA HIS A 77 -7.80 6.88 -13.61
C HIS A 77 -8.81 5.91 -14.21
N VAL A 78 -9.96 5.79 -13.56
CA VAL A 78 -11.10 4.96 -14.00
C VAL A 78 -12.15 5.85 -14.61
#